data_AF-A0A7C7Q5T8-F1
#
_entry.id   AF-A0A7C7Q5T8-F1
#
_cell.length_a   1.000
_cell.length_b   1.000
_cell.length_c   1.000
_cell.angle_alpha   90.00
_cell.angle_beta   90.00
_cell.angle_gamma   90.00
#
_symmetry.space_group_name_H-M   'P 1'
#
loop_
_entity.id
_entity.type
_entity.pdbx_description
1 polymer ?
#
loop_
_entity_poly.entity_id
_entity_poly.type
_entity_poly.pdbx_seq_one_letter_code
_entity_poly.pdbx_strand_id
1 'polypeptide(L)'
;MDVLIGFVTTSDPESPEGPAQIVTAAKALEPDYIHLLYTPLTEPNWEKTRQFLANDPQLQEAGTKIVSHKLDLPDARDYEHLKELIPDL
;
A
#
# COMPACT_ATOMS: atom_id res chain seq x y z
N MET A 1 -8.99 -18.35 -3.13
CA MET A 1 -8.93 -17.26 -2.15
C MET A 1 -7.77 -16.44 -2.58
N ASP A 2 -8.07 -15.34 -3.24
CA ASP A 2 -7.11 -14.63 -4.05
C ASP A 2 -6.72 -13.36 -3.31
N VAL A 3 -5.42 -13.16 -3.16
CA VAL A 3 -4.86 -12.14 -2.28
C VAL A 3 -3.90 -11.28 -3.07
N LEU A 4 -4.13 -9.98 -3.06
CA LEU A 4 -3.20 -8.97 -3.53
C LEU A 4 -2.48 -8.38 -2.32
N ILE A 5 -1.15 -8.41 -2.33
CA ILE A 5 -0.32 -7.75 -1.32
C ILE A 5 0.52 -6.71 -2.03
N GLY A 6 0.53 -5.48 -1.55
CA GLY A 6 1.33 -4.42 -2.16
C GLY A 6 1.76 -3.34 -1.18
N PHE A 7 2.92 -2.76 -1.46
CA PHE A 7 3.41 -1.59 -0.74
C PHE A 7 2.72 -0.34 -1.26
N VAL A 8 2.27 0.49 -0.33
CA VAL A 8 1.84 1.85 -0.63
C VAL A 8 3.08 2.71 -0.82
N THR A 9 3.14 3.38 -1.96
CA THR A 9 4.18 4.32 -2.38
C THR A 9 3.70 5.76 -2.27
N THR A 10 4.60 6.72 -2.47
CA THR A 10 4.28 8.16 -2.44
C THR A 10 3.40 8.62 -3.62
N SER A 11 3.23 7.78 -4.65
CA SER A 11 2.38 8.03 -5.81
C SER A 11 1.03 7.32 -5.74
N ASP A 12 0.73 6.55 -4.69
CA ASP A 12 -0.60 5.96 -4.55
C ASP A 12 -1.61 6.97 -3.97
N PRO A 13 -2.90 6.93 -4.37
CA PRO A 13 -3.51 5.97 -5.31
C PRO A 13 -3.36 6.33 -6.79
N GLU A 14 -2.87 7.52 -7.13
CA GLU A 14 -2.80 8.03 -8.49
C GLU A 14 -1.49 8.76 -8.77
N SER A 15 -0.94 8.47 -9.95
CA SER A 15 0.21 9.14 -10.55
C SER A 15 -0.25 10.06 -11.68
N PRO A 16 0.61 10.97 -12.18
CA PRO A 16 0.31 11.77 -13.38
C PRO A 16 -0.08 10.92 -14.60
N GLU A 17 0.38 9.68 -14.67
CA GLU A 17 0.13 8.72 -15.75
C GLU A 17 -1.19 7.94 -15.57
N GLY A 18 -1.86 8.10 -14.43
CA GLY A 18 -3.13 7.44 -14.11
C GLY A 18 -3.10 6.66 -12.78
N PRO A 19 -4.05 5.73 -12.58
CA PRO A 19 -4.13 4.93 -11.36
C PRO A 19 -2.81 4.21 -11.07
N ALA A 20 -2.38 4.25 -9.82
CA ALA A 20 -1.15 3.62 -9.41
C ALA A 20 -1.22 2.09 -9.53
N GLN A 21 -0.07 1.43 -9.43
CA GLN A 21 0.06 0.00 -9.73
C GLN A 21 -0.83 -0.88 -8.87
N ILE A 22 -0.93 -0.59 -7.56
CA ILE A 22 -1.75 -1.40 -6.65
C ILE A 22 -3.24 -1.25 -6.95
N VAL A 23 -3.67 -0.06 -7.37
CA VAL A 23 -5.04 0.23 -7.79
C VAL A 23 -5.37 -0.48 -9.09
N THR A 24 -4.48 -0.39 -10.07
CA THR A 24 -4.61 -1.08 -11.36
C THR A 24 -4.70 -2.59 -11.18
N ALA A 25 -3.82 -3.17 -10.35
CA ALA A 25 -3.83 -4.60 -10.05
C ALA A 25 -5.10 -5.03 -9.32
N ALA A 26 -5.56 -4.26 -8.32
CA ALA A 26 -6.79 -4.55 -7.59
C ALA A 26 -7.99 -4.65 -8.53
N LYS A 27 -8.17 -3.69 -9.42
CA LYS A 27 -9.31 -3.63 -10.35
C LYS A 27 -9.25 -4.71 -11.43
N ALA A 28 -8.06 -5.11 -11.85
CA ALA A 28 -7.90 -6.16 -12.86
C ALA A 28 -8.12 -7.57 -12.29
N LEU A 29 -7.81 -7.78 -11.01
CA LEU A 29 -7.81 -9.10 -10.38
C LEU A 29 -9.04 -9.36 -9.51
N GLU A 30 -9.73 -8.33 -9.03
CA GLU A 30 -10.88 -8.44 -8.12
C GLU A 30 -10.64 -9.41 -6.96
N PRO A 31 -9.54 -9.26 -6.19
CA PRO A 31 -9.16 -10.26 -5.20
C PRO A 31 -10.13 -10.28 -4.02
N ASP A 32 -10.20 -11.40 -3.29
CA ASP A 32 -10.95 -11.47 -2.03
C ASP A 32 -10.36 -10.52 -0.98
N TYR A 33 -9.04 -10.34 -0.99
CA TYR A 33 -8.31 -9.51 -0.03
C TYR A 33 -7.23 -8.64 -0.70
N ILE A 34 -7.14 -7.38 -0.27
CA ILE A 34 -6.04 -6.46 -0.59
C ILE A 34 -5.33 -6.11 0.72
N HIS A 35 -4.08 -6.52 0.85
CA HIS A 35 -3.21 -6.17 1.96
C HIS A 35 -2.32 -4.98 1.57
N LEU A 36 -2.58 -3.83 2.18
CA LEU A 36 -1.80 -2.60 2.01
C LEU A 36 -0.69 -2.54 3.07
N LEU A 37 0.56 -2.65 2.63
CA LEU A 37 1.73 -2.47 3.47
C LEU A 37 2.20 -1.02 3.38
N TYR A 38 2.36 -0.32 4.51
CA TYR A 38 2.75 1.09 4.49
C TYR A 38 3.70 1.43 5.64
N THR A 39 4.49 2.49 5.46
CA THR A 39 5.44 3.00 6.47
C THR A 39 4.96 4.34 7.01
N PRO A 40 5.57 4.91 8.07
CA PRO A 40 5.27 6.28 8.49
C PRO A 40 5.42 7.30 7.33
N LEU A 41 6.38 7.10 6.42
CA LEU A 41 6.57 7.96 5.25
C LEU A 41 5.38 7.91 4.27
N THR A 42 4.76 6.74 4.11
CA THR A 42 3.68 6.53 3.13
C THR A 42 2.28 6.52 3.75
N GLU A 43 2.16 6.77 5.05
CA GLU A 43 0.89 6.83 5.79
C GLU A 43 -0.14 7.82 5.19
N PRO A 44 0.24 9.04 4.72
CA PRO A 44 -0.70 9.93 4.06
C PRO A 44 -1.27 9.37 2.76
N ASN A 45 -0.46 8.64 2.00
CA ASN A 45 -0.87 7.99 0.76
C ASN A 45 -1.69 6.73 1.03
N TRP A 46 -1.39 6.02 2.12
CA TRP A 46 -2.12 4.82 2.52
C TRP A 46 -3.58 5.13 2.78
N GLU A 47 -3.88 6.18 3.55
CA GLU A 47 -5.27 6.50 3.87
C GLU A 47 -6.04 6.89 2.60
N LYS A 48 -5.43 7.66 1.70
CA LYS A 48 -6.02 7.99 0.39
C LYS A 48 -6.24 6.75 -0.46
N THR A 49 -5.29 5.83 -0.49
CA THR A 49 -5.37 4.58 -1.26
C THR A 49 -6.44 3.65 -0.73
N ARG A 50 -6.52 3.50 0.59
CA ARG A 50 -7.56 2.72 1.27
C ARG A 50 -8.95 3.27 0.94
N GLN A 51 -9.14 4.59 1.01
CA GLN A 51 -10.41 5.23 0.66
C GLN A 51 -10.74 5.08 -0.83
N PHE A 52 -9.76 5.25 -1.71
CA PHE A 52 -9.94 5.09 -3.15
C PHE A 52 -10.45 3.69 -3.50
N LEU A 53 -9.78 2.65 -2.99
CA LEU A 53 -10.16 1.26 -3.21
C LEU A 53 -11.50 0.91 -2.54
N ALA A 54 -11.75 1.40 -1.32
CA ALA A 54 -12.97 1.12 -0.59
C ALA A 54 -14.22 1.73 -1.23
N ASN A 55 -14.05 2.81 -2.00
CA ASN A 55 -15.13 3.50 -2.71
C ASN A 55 -15.30 3.01 -4.17
N ASP A 56 -14.49 2.06 -4.63
CA ASP A 56 -14.60 1.52 -5.98
C ASP A 56 -15.77 0.53 -6.07
N PRO A 57 -16.82 0.80 -6.89
CA PRO A 57 -17.99 -0.08 -6.97
C PRO A 57 -17.67 -1.50 -7.45
N GLN A 58 -16.68 -1.65 -8.34
CA GLN A 58 -16.30 -2.96 -8.87
C GLN A 58 -15.75 -3.87 -7.76
N LEU A 59 -14.89 -3.31 -6.91
CA LEU A 59 -14.31 -4.04 -5.77
C LEU A 59 -15.35 -4.30 -4.67
N GLN A 60 -16.32 -3.40 -4.49
CA GLN A 60 -17.44 -3.62 -3.57
C GLN A 60 -18.34 -4.75 -4.05
N GLU A 61 -18.67 -4.81 -5.34
CA GLU A 61 -19.48 -5.88 -5.95
C GLU A 61 -18.77 -7.24 -5.88
N ALA A 62 -17.44 -7.25 -6.08
CA ALA A 62 -16.60 -8.44 -5.90
C ALA A 62 -16.49 -8.90 -4.44
N GLY A 63 -16.89 -8.07 -3.47
CA GLY A 63 -16.78 -8.38 -2.04
C GLY A 63 -15.35 -8.31 -1.51
N THR A 64 -14.46 -7.58 -2.19
CA THR A 64 -13.05 -7.41 -1.83
C THR A 64 -12.90 -6.75 -0.46
N LYS A 65 -12.05 -7.31 0.40
CA LYS A 65 -11.73 -6.77 1.72
C LYS A 65 -10.36 -6.10 1.73
N ILE A 66 -10.28 -4.91 2.31
CA ILE A 66 -9.03 -4.16 2.40
C ILE A 66 -8.48 -4.26 3.83
N VAL A 67 -7.24 -4.72 3.97
CA VAL A 67 -6.52 -4.91 5.24
C VAL A 67 -5.25 -4.09 5.21
N SER A 68 -4.93 -3.41 6.30
CA SER A 68 -3.80 -2.47 6.36
C SER A 68 -2.77 -2.91 7.39
N HIS A 69 -1.48 -2.83 7.02
CA HIS A 69 -0.35 -3.24 7.84
C HIS A 69 0.67 -2.12 7.89
N LYS A 70 0.76 -1.44 9.05
CA LYS A 70 1.83 -0.48 9.29
C LYS A 70 3.11 -1.26 9.54
N LEU A 71 4.10 -1.03 8.69
CA LEU A 71 5.42 -1.57 8.84
C LEU A 71 6.24 -0.60 9.69
N ASP A 72 6.70 -1.09 10.83
CA ASP A 72 7.67 -0.40 11.67
C ASP A 72 9.07 -0.61 11.08
N LEU A 73 9.27 -0.08 9.87
CA LEU A 73 10.56 -0.07 9.22
C LEU A 73 11.24 1.26 9.54
N PRO A 74 12.51 1.26 9.95
CA PRO A 74 13.28 2.48 10.08
C PRO A 74 13.26 3.21 8.73
N ASP A 75 13.21 4.55 8.74
CA ASP A 75 13.35 5.32 7.51
C ASP A 75 14.69 4.92 6.87
N ALA A 76 14.67 4.39 5.66
CA ALA A 76 15.89 3.95 4.98
C ALA A 76 16.88 5.12 4.72
N ARG A 77 16.41 6.36 4.88
CA ARG A 77 17.21 7.59 4.81
C ARG A 77 17.74 8.02 6.18
N ASP A 78 17.24 7.43 7.27
CA ASP A 78 17.79 7.58 8.60
C ASP A 78 18.96 6.62 8.79
N TYR A 79 20.06 6.96 8.11
CA TYR A 79 21.29 6.20 8.09
C TYR A 79 21.92 6.04 9.48
N GLU A 80 21.68 7.00 10.38
CA GLU A 80 22.17 6.93 11.76
C GLU A 80 21.42 5.86 12.55
N HIS A 81 20.09 5.79 12.43
CA HIS A 81 19.32 4.73 13.09
C HIS A 81 19.54 3.35 12.46
N LEU A 82 19.80 3.28 11.15
CA LEU A 82 20.17 2.04 10.47
C LEU A 82 21.52 1.47 10.95
N LYS A 83 22.51 2.34 11.21
CA LYS A 83 23.80 1.94 11.79
C LYS A 83 23.66 1.38 13.21
N GLU A 84 22.73 1.90 14.00
CA GLU A 84 22.44 1.38 15.35
C GLU A 84 21.81 -0.01 15.29
N LEU A 85 20.95 -0.27 14.30
CA LEU A 85 20.24 -1.54 14.12
C LEU A 85 21.08 -2.62 13.45
N ILE A 86 22.05 -2.23 12.61
CA ILE A 86 22.94 -3.13 11.88
C ILE A 86 24.38 -2.59 12.00
N PRO A 87 25.11 -2.94 13.08
CA PRO A 87 26.40 -2.33 13.40
C PRO A 87 27.54 -2.61 12.39
N ASP A 88 27.33 -3.51 11.41
CA ASP A 88 28.34 -3.95 10.44
C ASP A 88 28.06 -3.49 8.98
N LEU A 89 27.33 -2.39 8.77
CA LEU A 89 27.07 -1.78 7.44
C LEU A 89 28.12 -0.73 7.02
#